data_AF-A0A380JBY8-F1
#
_entry.id   AF-A0A380JBY8-F1
#
_cell.length_a   1.000
_cell.length_b   1.000
_cell.length_c   1.000
_cell.angle_alpha   90.00
_cell.angle_beta   90.00
_cell.angle_gamma   90.00
#
_symmetry.space_group_name_H-M   'P 1'
#
loop_
_entity.id
_entity.type
_entity.pdbx_description
1 polymer ?
#
loop_
_entity_poly.entity_id
_entity_poly.type
_entity_poly.pdbx_seq_one_letter_code
_entity_poly.pdbx_strand_id
1 'polypeptide(L)'
;MWPKDSKKTNKRGPKGLVSPDREQSTITTKDKQNQESFNQNRKPSNFAWSLFQGCLLSLIFIGIILYIFFNLFGPIYKLGSPLRSTKSSSFWTDLESHDIQKYMDENYQFDWTIKQVKHLKIQKTTLKDVLKEHGKATEASSYDEDNSTIYLDYETNNNDWQENVYLTFKKNGFGSYRLTAIDGGLRADDIAVVEEENPNIGWSNDQFNQLHEGDYDHQGKGGTSWKTVQKDHPHPYSAHYLFEYDDTYEDTRKDYFYYSLEVRYGGDIDPNSIVLKFLSPDGRKNYYLSEKTGPTSFTDK
;
A
#
# COMPACT_ATOMS: atom_id res chain seq x y z
N MET A 1 71.19 13.51 -26.61
CA MET A 1 72.15 14.24 -27.48
C MET A 1 71.68 14.05 -28.92
N TRP A 2 71.09 15.09 -29.51
CA TRP A 2 70.80 15.25 -30.95
C TRP A 2 72.01 15.94 -31.62
N PRO A 3 72.23 15.94 -32.97
CA PRO A 3 71.25 16.50 -33.93
C PRO A 3 71.32 16.13 -35.45
N LYS A 4 70.29 16.62 -36.20
CA LYS A 4 70.25 17.18 -37.59
C LYS A 4 70.44 16.24 -38.81
N ASP A 5 69.83 16.43 -40.00
CA ASP A 5 68.66 17.18 -40.52
C ASP A 5 68.49 16.86 -42.04
N SER A 6 67.28 17.11 -42.57
CA SER A 6 66.93 17.56 -43.95
C SER A 6 66.14 16.66 -44.96
N LYS A 7 64.86 17.07 -45.18
CA LYS A 7 64.11 17.48 -46.42
C LYS A 7 64.02 16.48 -47.62
N LYS A 8 62.91 16.30 -48.39
CA LYS A 8 61.79 17.19 -48.78
C LYS A 8 60.69 16.47 -49.65
N THR A 9 59.47 17.06 -49.68
CA THR A 9 58.38 17.06 -50.73
C THR A 9 57.23 16.03 -50.67
N ASN A 10 55.96 16.28 -51.05
CA ASN A 10 55.08 17.46 -51.26
C ASN A 10 53.67 16.94 -51.70
N LYS A 11 52.57 17.65 -51.34
CA LYS A 11 51.32 17.92 -52.12
C LYS A 11 49.92 17.47 -51.59
N ARG A 12 49.07 18.53 -51.50
CA ARG A 12 47.61 18.71 -51.77
C ARG A 12 46.58 18.51 -50.62
N GLY A 13 45.94 19.63 -50.24
CA GLY A 13 44.65 19.75 -49.52
C GLY A 13 43.43 19.53 -50.44
N PRO A 14 42.20 20.06 -50.17
CA PRO A 14 41.79 21.27 -49.41
C PRO A 14 40.81 20.96 -48.22
N LYS A 15 40.48 21.80 -47.22
CA LYS A 15 39.89 23.16 -47.07
C LYS A 15 38.48 23.38 -47.65
N GLY A 16 37.51 23.69 -46.77
CA GLY A 16 36.54 24.77 -47.00
C GLY A 16 35.07 24.49 -46.66
N LEU A 17 34.53 25.29 -45.72
CA LEU A 17 33.11 25.47 -45.33
C LEU A 17 32.15 25.82 -46.48
N VAL A 18 30.83 25.67 -46.24
CA VAL A 18 29.76 26.72 -46.33
C VAL A 18 28.35 26.07 -46.28
N SER A 19 27.45 26.61 -45.45
CA SER A 19 25.97 26.44 -45.53
C SER A 19 25.37 27.40 -46.55
N PRO A 20 24.22 27.06 -47.16
CA PRO A 20 23.08 27.98 -47.03
C PRO A 20 21.69 27.29 -46.91
N ASP A 21 20.73 28.15 -46.58
CA ASP A 21 19.31 27.97 -46.28
C ASP A 21 18.37 27.46 -47.40
N ARG A 22 17.27 26.84 -46.93
CA ARG A 22 15.85 26.89 -47.34
C ARG A 22 15.38 26.51 -48.78
N GLU A 23 14.36 25.64 -48.75
CA GLU A 23 13.11 25.61 -49.54
C GLU A 23 12.84 24.48 -50.58
N GLN A 24 11.66 23.86 -50.38
CA GLN A 24 10.73 23.17 -51.31
C GLN A 24 10.84 21.66 -51.61
N SER A 25 9.83 20.96 -51.06
CA SER A 25 8.96 19.92 -51.64
C SER A 25 9.57 18.70 -52.34
N THR A 26 9.30 17.51 -51.79
CA THR A 26 8.62 16.43 -52.54
C THR A 26 8.11 15.35 -51.58
N ILE A 27 6.78 15.33 -51.44
CA ILE A 27 6.01 14.24 -50.81
C ILE A 27 6.14 13.03 -51.73
N THR A 28 6.74 11.94 -51.26
CA THR A 28 6.77 10.66 -51.99
C THR A 28 5.69 9.72 -51.48
N THR A 29 4.90 9.29 -52.44
CA THR A 29 3.71 8.45 -52.43
C THR A 29 3.92 7.11 -51.73
N LYS A 30 3.74 7.05 -50.40
CA LYS A 30 3.50 5.78 -49.67
C LYS A 30 2.42 5.85 -48.57
N ASP A 31 1.80 7.00 -48.32
CA ASP A 31 0.78 7.17 -47.27
C ASP A 31 -0.67 7.31 -47.78
N LYS A 32 -1.00 6.73 -48.95
CA LYS A 32 -2.35 6.84 -49.55
C LYS A 32 -3.08 5.52 -49.81
N GLN A 33 -2.85 4.50 -48.97
CA GLN A 33 -3.58 3.22 -49.10
C GLN A 33 -4.06 2.56 -47.80
N ASN A 34 -4.01 3.23 -46.64
CA ASN A 34 -4.56 2.68 -45.38
C ASN A 34 -5.61 3.56 -44.67
N GLN A 35 -6.25 4.47 -45.41
CA GLN A 35 -7.40 5.24 -44.96
C GLN A 35 -8.55 5.11 -45.96
N GLU A 36 -9.00 3.88 -46.24
CA GLU A 36 -10.25 3.61 -46.97
C GLU A 36 -10.66 2.13 -46.79
N SER A 37 -10.94 1.73 -45.54
CA SER A 37 -11.62 0.45 -45.24
C SER A 37 -12.50 0.51 -43.98
N PHE A 38 -12.92 1.71 -43.58
CA PHE A 38 -13.89 1.94 -42.50
C PHE A 38 -15.26 2.33 -43.05
N ASN A 39 -15.89 1.42 -43.79
CA ASN A 39 -17.35 1.26 -43.82
C ASN A 39 -17.71 0.19 -44.84
N GLN A 40 -18.10 -0.99 -44.36
CA GLN A 40 -19.33 -1.70 -44.75
C GLN A 40 -19.30 -3.14 -44.23
N ASN A 41 -20.48 -3.59 -43.82
CA ASN A 41 -20.87 -4.98 -43.53
C ASN A 41 -20.51 -5.58 -42.16
N ARG A 42 -21.29 -5.21 -41.14
CA ARG A 42 -21.74 -6.17 -40.12
C ARG A 42 -23.27 -6.20 -40.08
N LYS A 43 -23.84 -7.36 -40.41
CA LYS A 43 -25.26 -7.67 -40.26
C LYS A 43 -25.63 -7.70 -38.76
N PRO A 44 -26.80 -7.19 -38.35
CA PRO A 44 -27.22 -7.25 -36.95
C PRO A 44 -27.62 -8.69 -36.57
N SER A 45 -27.02 -9.20 -35.50
CA SER A 45 -27.28 -10.52 -34.92
C SER A 45 -28.59 -10.53 -34.13
N ASN A 46 -29.42 -11.54 -34.37
CA ASN A 46 -30.73 -11.83 -33.77
C ASN A 46 -30.70 -12.21 -32.27
N PHE A 47 -29.86 -11.57 -31.45
CA PHE A 47 -29.68 -11.94 -30.03
C PHE A 47 -30.39 -10.98 -29.04
N ALA A 48 -31.01 -9.91 -29.53
CA ALA A 48 -31.65 -8.88 -28.70
C ALA A 48 -33.15 -9.11 -28.39
N TRP A 49 -33.74 -10.22 -28.86
CA TRP A 49 -35.18 -10.51 -28.66
C TRP A 49 -35.48 -11.47 -27.49
N SER A 50 -34.48 -12.05 -26.81
CA SER A 50 -34.71 -12.98 -25.68
C SER A 50 -34.65 -12.35 -24.29
N LEU A 51 -34.31 -11.06 -24.17
CA LEU A 51 -34.18 -10.36 -22.87
C LEU A 51 -35.41 -9.55 -22.47
N PHE A 52 -36.41 -9.40 -23.34
CA PHE A 52 -37.65 -8.66 -23.05
C PHE A 52 -38.83 -9.54 -22.58
N GLN A 53 -38.75 -10.88 -22.69
CA GLN A 53 -39.80 -11.80 -22.22
C GLN A 53 -39.57 -12.35 -20.80
N GLY A 54 -38.38 -12.16 -20.21
CA GLY A 54 -38.05 -12.63 -18.85
C GLY A 54 -38.46 -11.68 -17.71
N CYS A 55 -38.60 -10.38 -17.98
CA CYS A 55 -38.86 -9.37 -16.94
C CYS A 55 -40.34 -9.21 -16.55
N LEU A 56 -41.29 -9.77 -17.31
CA LEU A 56 -42.72 -9.66 -16.97
C LEU A 56 -43.20 -10.75 -16.00
N LEU A 57 -42.51 -11.89 -15.92
CA LEU A 57 -42.89 -13.00 -15.03
C LEU A 57 -42.37 -12.84 -13.59
N SER A 58 -41.31 -12.06 -13.36
CA SER A 58 -40.75 -11.82 -12.01
C SER A 58 -41.62 -10.90 -11.14
N LEU A 59 -42.31 -9.93 -11.74
CA LEU A 59 -43.17 -8.99 -11.02
C LEU A 59 -44.46 -9.63 -10.50
N ILE A 60 -44.97 -10.65 -11.19
CA ILE A 60 -46.18 -11.38 -10.79
C ILE A 60 -45.90 -12.22 -9.53
N PHE A 61 -44.70 -12.82 -9.41
CA PHE A 61 -44.32 -13.61 -8.24
C PHE A 61 -44.14 -12.76 -6.97
N ILE A 62 -43.61 -11.55 -7.07
CA ILE A 62 -43.47 -10.63 -5.93
C ILE A 62 -44.84 -10.18 -5.41
N GLY A 63 -45.78 -9.89 -6.31
CA GLY A 63 -47.15 -9.51 -5.96
C GLY A 63 -47.90 -10.61 -5.19
N ILE A 64 -47.73 -11.88 -5.59
CA ILE A 64 -48.36 -13.02 -4.93
C ILE A 64 -47.77 -13.22 -3.51
N ILE A 65 -46.45 -13.04 -3.33
CA ILE A 65 -45.80 -13.16 -2.02
C ILE A 65 -46.29 -12.08 -1.05
N LEU A 66 -46.40 -10.81 -1.50
CA LEU A 66 -46.92 -9.72 -0.68
C LEU A 66 -48.40 -9.91 -0.33
N TYR A 67 -49.21 -10.42 -1.26
CA TYR A 67 -50.63 -10.72 -1.02
C TYR A 67 -50.82 -11.84 0.03
N ILE A 68 -49.99 -12.89 -0.01
CA ILE A 68 -50.01 -13.96 1.00
C ILE A 68 -49.58 -13.41 2.37
N PHE A 69 -48.53 -12.57 2.42
CA PHE A 69 -48.05 -11.98 3.67
C PHE A 69 -49.09 -11.07 4.33
N PHE A 70 -49.82 -10.28 3.53
CA PHE A 70 -50.88 -9.39 4.02
C PHE A 70 -52.14 -10.13 4.50
N ASN A 71 -52.43 -11.32 3.94
CA ASN A 71 -53.57 -12.13 4.36
C ASN A 71 -53.27 -13.03 5.57
N LEU A 72 -52.02 -13.48 5.75
CA LEU A 72 -51.62 -14.29 6.91
C LEU A 72 -51.30 -13.45 8.16
N PHE A 73 -50.85 -12.21 7.99
CA PHE A 73 -50.46 -11.32 9.09
C PHE A 73 -51.25 -10.01 9.04
N GLY A 74 -52.57 -10.12 9.16
CA GLY A 74 -53.47 -8.96 9.18
C GLY A 74 -53.09 -7.91 10.26
N PRO A 75 -53.53 -6.66 10.09
CA PRO A 75 -53.09 -5.54 10.91
C PRO A 75 -53.71 -5.62 12.32
N ILE A 76 -52.88 -5.77 13.34
CA ILE A 76 -53.29 -5.66 14.74
C ILE A 76 -53.41 -4.16 15.07
N TYR A 77 -54.61 -3.61 14.91
CA TYR A 77 -55.01 -2.37 15.58
C TYR A 77 -55.99 -2.71 16.70
N LYS A 78 -55.63 -2.43 17.95
CA LYS A 78 -56.57 -2.08 19.05
C LYS A 78 -55.85 -1.47 20.28
N LEU A 79 -56.00 -0.15 20.39
CA LEU A 79 -56.46 0.70 21.51
C LEU A 79 -56.22 0.27 22.98
N GLY A 80 -55.72 1.23 23.80
CA GLY A 80 -55.20 1.13 25.20
C GLY A 80 -56.15 0.63 26.30
N SER A 81 -55.69 0.29 27.52
CA SER A 81 -55.02 1.09 28.58
C SER A 81 -54.72 0.17 29.81
N PRO A 82 -54.34 0.63 31.03
CA PRO A 82 -53.12 1.32 31.48
C PRO A 82 -52.19 0.46 32.39
N LEU A 83 -50.94 0.92 32.54
CA LEU A 83 -49.89 0.63 33.54
C LEU A 83 -50.02 -0.60 34.47
N ARG A 84 -49.09 -1.55 34.31
CA ARG A 84 -48.55 -2.34 35.43
C ARG A 84 -47.08 -2.68 35.16
N SER A 85 -46.20 -2.24 36.06
CA SER A 85 -44.77 -2.51 36.00
C SER A 85 -44.49 -4.00 36.17
N THR A 86 -43.81 -4.59 35.19
CA THR A 86 -42.98 -5.78 35.40
C THR A 86 -41.80 -5.67 34.44
N LYS A 87 -40.59 -5.90 34.98
CA LYS A 87 -39.32 -5.93 34.24
C LYS A 87 -39.46 -6.87 33.05
N SER A 88 -39.54 -6.31 31.85
CA SER A 88 -39.46 -7.03 30.59
C SER A 88 -38.12 -6.67 29.95
N SER A 89 -37.33 -7.69 29.65
CA SER A 89 -36.03 -7.63 29.00
C SER A 89 -36.06 -6.70 27.78
N SER A 90 -35.21 -5.67 27.80
CA SER A 90 -34.89 -4.83 26.66
C SER A 90 -34.13 -5.65 25.62
N PHE A 91 -34.89 -6.37 24.80
CA PHE A 91 -34.43 -6.87 23.50
C PHE A 91 -34.65 -5.73 22.52
N TRP A 92 -33.55 -5.18 21.97
CA TRP A 92 -33.41 -3.93 21.19
C TRP A 92 -33.32 -2.65 22.02
N THR A 93 -32.08 -2.31 22.36
CA THR A 93 -31.40 -1.01 22.20
C THR A 93 -30.42 -0.78 23.35
N ASP A 94 -29.40 -1.63 23.46
CA ASP A 94 -28.07 -1.07 23.71
C ASP A 94 -27.69 -0.43 22.37
N LEU A 95 -28.05 0.84 22.17
CA LEU A 95 -27.22 1.68 21.33
C LEU A 95 -25.89 1.67 22.06
N GLU A 96 -24.99 0.76 21.67
CA GLU A 96 -23.59 0.88 22.00
C GLU A 96 -23.23 2.32 21.73
N SER A 97 -22.88 3.05 22.78
CA SER A 97 -22.52 4.46 22.70
C SER A 97 -21.55 4.64 21.53
N HIS A 98 -21.67 5.75 20.82
CA HIS A 98 -20.66 6.24 19.87
C HIS A 98 -19.32 6.56 20.57
N ASP A 99 -19.13 6.06 21.79
CA ASP A 99 -18.01 6.29 22.68
C ASP A 99 -16.82 5.46 22.19
N ILE A 100 -16.10 6.04 21.24
CA ILE A 100 -14.88 5.47 20.68
C ILE A 100 -13.84 5.18 21.77
N GLN A 101 -13.87 5.93 22.88
CA GLN A 101 -12.98 5.80 24.02
C GLN A 101 -13.10 4.45 24.72
N LYS A 102 -14.21 3.72 24.52
CA LYS A 102 -14.35 2.36 25.06
C LYS A 102 -13.29 1.40 24.50
N TYR A 103 -12.71 1.71 23.35
CA TYR A 103 -11.66 0.94 22.69
C TYR A 103 -10.24 1.38 23.05
N MET A 104 -10.08 2.35 23.95
CA MET A 104 -8.78 2.89 24.38
C MET A 104 -8.33 2.36 25.73
N ASP A 105 -7.01 2.18 25.86
CA ASP A 105 -6.26 1.95 27.09
C ASP A 105 -4.91 2.67 27.00
N GLU A 106 -4.81 3.83 27.64
CA GLU A 106 -3.60 4.66 27.69
C GLU A 106 -2.38 3.92 28.30
N ASN A 107 -2.62 2.83 29.04
CA ASN A 107 -1.58 2.03 29.68
C ASN A 107 -1.28 0.74 28.91
N TYR A 108 -1.80 0.60 27.68
CA TYR A 108 -1.53 -0.54 26.82
C TYR A 108 -0.01 -0.78 26.72
N GLN A 109 0.38 -2.05 26.84
CA GLN A 109 1.77 -2.47 26.72
C GLN A 109 1.95 -3.08 25.35
N PHE A 110 2.70 -2.38 24.49
CA PHE A 110 2.92 -2.81 23.12
C PHE A 110 3.65 -4.15 23.07
N ASP A 111 3.00 -5.15 22.47
CA ASP A 111 3.49 -6.53 22.39
C ASP A 111 3.28 -7.16 21.00
N TRP A 112 3.01 -6.33 19.99
CA TRP A 112 2.76 -6.78 18.63
C TRP A 112 4.00 -7.39 17.99
N THR A 113 3.78 -8.47 17.23
CA THR A 113 4.80 -9.14 16.44
C THR A 113 4.40 -9.18 14.98
N ILE A 114 5.39 -9.23 14.08
CA ILE A 114 5.15 -9.39 12.64
C ILE A 114 4.32 -10.65 12.34
N LYS A 115 4.46 -11.70 13.16
CA LYS A 115 3.66 -12.93 13.03
C LYS A 115 2.17 -12.67 13.30
N GLN A 116 1.83 -11.88 14.32
CA GLN A 116 0.46 -11.51 14.62
C GLN A 116 -0.13 -10.63 13.52
N VAL A 117 0.62 -9.62 13.05
CA VAL A 117 0.20 -8.78 11.90
C VAL A 117 -0.11 -9.67 10.68
N LYS A 118 0.74 -10.66 10.39
CA LYS A 118 0.54 -11.63 9.29
C LYS A 118 -0.68 -12.54 9.45
N HIS A 119 -1.19 -12.72 10.67
CA HIS A 119 -2.39 -13.51 10.90
C HIS A 119 -3.69 -12.72 10.66
N LEU A 120 -3.61 -11.39 10.62
CA LEU A 120 -4.73 -10.54 10.28
C LEU A 120 -5.16 -10.79 8.82
N LYS A 121 -6.47 -10.87 8.60
CA LYS A 121 -7.06 -11.13 7.30
C LYS A 121 -8.02 -10.01 6.96
N ILE A 122 -7.66 -9.23 5.95
CA ILE A 122 -8.48 -8.18 5.38
C ILE A 122 -9.87 -8.72 5.05
N GLN A 123 -10.91 -7.93 5.34
CA GLN A 123 -12.34 -8.24 5.20
C GLN A 123 -12.86 -9.43 6.03
N LYS A 124 -12.00 -10.14 6.76
CA LYS A 124 -12.36 -11.31 7.57
C LYS A 124 -12.16 -11.09 9.06
N THR A 125 -11.02 -10.54 9.46
CA THR A 125 -10.73 -10.17 10.83
C THR A 125 -11.71 -9.11 11.30
N THR A 126 -12.26 -9.33 12.49
CA THR A 126 -13.26 -8.44 13.08
C THR A 126 -12.63 -7.59 14.18
N LEU A 127 -13.20 -6.41 14.44
CA LEU A 127 -12.79 -5.56 15.57
C LEU A 127 -12.79 -6.34 16.89
N LYS A 128 -13.83 -7.18 17.09
CA LYS A 128 -13.96 -8.03 18.27
C LYS A 128 -12.82 -9.04 18.41
N ASP A 129 -12.33 -9.60 17.31
CA ASP A 129 -11.22 -10.56 17.35
C ASP A 129 -9.93 -9.87 17.78
N VAL A 130 -9.64 -8.69 17.21
CA VAL A 130 -8.46 -7.91 17.57
C VAL A 130 -8.51 -7.46 19.02
N LEU A 131 -9.63 -6.90 19.49
CA LEU A 131 -9.78 -6.48 20.89
C LEU A 131 -9.69 -7.66 21.87
N LYS A 132 -10.05 -8.87 21.44
CA LYS A 132 -9.94 -10.08 22.26
C LYS A 132 -8.50 -10.58 22.33
N GLU A 133 -7.74 -10.49 21.24
CA GLU A 133 -6.37 -11.00 21.14
C GLU A 133 -5.35 -10.00 21.68
N HIS A 134 -5.52 -8.72 21.37
CA HIS A 134 -4.56 -7.63 21.64
C HIS A 134 -5.07 -6.64 22.68
N GLY A 135 -6.29 -6.79 23.18
CA GLY A 135 -6.88 -5.80 24.08
C GLY A 135 -7.21 -4.48 23.37
N LYS A 136 -7.40 -3.44 24.19
CA LYS A 136 -7.72 -2.09 23.71
C LYS A 136 -6.48 -1.42 23.14
N ALA A 137 -6.68 -0.51 22.20
CA ALA A 137 -5.62 0.23 21.55
C ALA A 137 -5.15 1.39 22.44
N THR A 138 -3.94 1.90 22.20
CA THR A 138 -3.44 3.11 22.87
C THR A 138 -4.35 4.29 22.53
N GLU A 139 -4.69 4.44 21.25
CA GLU A 139 -5.64 5.43 20.76
C GLU A 139 -6.72 4.80 19.88
N ALA A 140 -7.93 5.36 19.92
CA ALA A 140 -9.01 4.99 19.03
C ALA A 140 -9.77 6.23 18.56
N SER A 141 -10.05 6.30 17.26
CA SER A 141 -10.74 7.43 16.66
C SER A 141 -11.78 6.99 15.63
N SER A 142 -12.69 7.91 15.32
CA SER A 142 -13.65 7.82 14.23
C SER A 142 -13.88 9.23 13.72
N TYR A 143 -13.85 9.40 12.40
CA TYR A 143 -14.14 10.68 11.76
C TYR A 143 -15.58 10.78 11.26
N ASP A 144 -16.34 9.67 11.30
CA ASP A 144 -17.73 9.61 10.87
C ASP A 144 -18.67 9.76 12.07
N GLU A 145 -19.77 10.52 11.91
CA GLU A 145 -20.76 10.73 12.97
C GLU A 145 -21.42 9.43 13.46
N ASP A 146 -21.55 8.44 12.58
CA ASP A 146 -22.16 7.13 12.85
C ASP A 146 -21.14 6.04 13.22
N ASN A 147 -19.87 6.41 13.35
CA ASN A 147 -18.74 5.52 13.51
C ASN A 147 -18.69 4.43 12.42
N SER A 148 -19.00 4.75 11.17
CA SER A 148 -18.88 3.78 10.07
C SER A 148 -17.45 3.24 9.93
N THR A 149 -16.46 4.06 10.26
CA THR A 149 -15.05 3.72 10.29
C THR A 149 -14.46 3.92 11.69
N ILE A 150 -13.69 2.95 12.15
CA ILE A 150 -12.94 3.01 13.42
C ILE A 150 -11.47 2.81 13.10
N TYR A 151 -10.63 3.65 13.69
CA TYR A 151 -9.19 3.56 13.64
C TYR A 151 -8.69 3.18 15.03
N LEU A 152 -7.82 2.18 15.09
CA LEU A 152 -7.12 1.76 16.30
C LEU A 152 -5.62 1.97 16.09
N ASP A 153 -4.99 2.68 17.01
CA ASP A 153 -3.54 2.84 17.04
C ASP A 153 -2.96 2.13 18.26
N TYR A 154 -2.16 1.11 18.00
CA TYR A 154 -1.36 0.45 19.02
C TYR A 154 0.04 1.01 18.90
N GLU A 155 0.40 1.89 19.83
CA GLU A 155 1.71 2.56 19.85
C GLU A 155 2.60 1.99 20.95
N THR A 156 3.90 1.96 20.66
CA THR A 156 4.94 1.73 21.66
C THR A 156 5.10 2.93 22.60
N ASN A 157 5.55 2.68 23.83
CA ASN A 157 5.83 3.74 24.80
C ASN A 157 7.29 4.22 24.78
N ASN A 158 8.12 3.66 23.89
CA ASN A 158 9.55 3.94 23.82
C ASN A 158 9.91 5.14 22.91
N ASN A 159 8.90 5.84 22.36
CA ASN A 159 9.02 6.93 21.37
C ASN A 159 9.71 6.53 20.04
N ASP A 160 9.80 5.24 19.72
CA ASP A 160 10.18 4.77 18.39
C ASP A 160 8.99 4.97 17.44
N TRP A 161 9.06 6.04 16.65
CA TRP A 161 8.01 6.44 15.71
C TRP A 161 7.76 5.42 14.59
N GLN A 162 8.62 4.41 14.43
CA GLN A 162 8.44 3.33 13.48
C GLN A 162 7.85 2.05 14.11
N GLU A 163 7.56 2.05 15.41
CA GLU A 163 7.01 0.89 16.12
C GLU A 163 5.55 1.13 16.54
N ASN A 164 4.64 0.82 15.63
CA ASN A 164 3.21 0.93 15.83
C ASN A 164 2.42 -0.05 14.94
N VAL A 165 1.16 -0.31 15.30
CA VAL A 165 0.21 -1.05 14.47
C VAL A 165 -1.07 -0.25 14.37
N TYR A 166 -1.32 0.30 13.19
CA TYR A 166 -2.50 1.06 12.86
C TYR A 166 -3.51 0.18 12.10
N LEU A 167 -4.73 0.08 12.62
CA LEU A 167 -5.78 -0.76 12.06
C LEU A 167 -7.02 0.06 11.74
N THR A 168 -7.49 -0.03 10.50
CA THR A 168 -8.75 0.57 10.08
C THR A 168 -9.83 -0.48 9.94
N PHE A 169 -10.97 -0.27 10.59
CA PHE A 169 -12.14 -1.13 10.50
C PHE A 169 -13.33 -0.37 9.92
N LYS A 170 -13.99 -0.96 8.93
CA LYS A 170 -15.26 -0.44 8.41
C LYS A 170 -16.43 -1.33 8.79
N LYS A 171 -17.54 -0.68 9.13
CA LYS A 171 -18.80 -1.32 9.45
C LYS A 171 -19.44 -1.82 8.16
N ASN A 172 -19.70 -3.13 8.08
CA ASN A 172 -20.39 -3.70 6.94
C ASN A 172 -21.92 -3.49 7.04
N GLY A 173 -22.66 -3.84 5.98
CA GLY A 173 -24.12 -3.72 5.93
C GLY A 173 -24.90 -4.54 6.97
N PHE A 174 -24.22 -5.43 7.71
CA PHE A 174 -24.77 -6.19 8.84
C PHE A 174 -24.42 -5.57 10.20
N GLY A 175 -23.83 -4.37 10.21
CA GLY A 175 -23.44 -3.64 11.42
C GLY A 175 -22.17 -4.16 12.10
N SER A 176 -21.43 -5.08 11.47
CA SER A 176 -20.19 -5.64 12.01
C SER A 176 -18.95 -4.96 11.42
N TYR A 177 -17.99 -4.60 12.26
CA TYR A 177 -16.70 -4.06 11.84
C TYR A 177 -15.80 -5.16 11.22
N ARG A 178 -15.17 -4.83 10.09
CA ARG A 178 -14.21 -5.66 9.37
C ARG A 178 -12.96 -4.86 9.09
N LEU A 179 -11.80 -5.49 9.25
CA LEU A 179 -10.51 -4.89 8.97
C LEU A 179 -10.40 -4.59 7.47
N THR A 180 -10.09 -3.34 7.14
CA THR A 180 -10.01 -2.84 5.76
C THR A 180 -8.63 -2.32 5.41
N ALA A 181 -7.91 -1.78 6.39
CA ALA A 181 -6.52 -1.37 6.21
C ALA A 181 -5.68 -1.70 7.44
N ILE A 182 -4.39 -1.88 7.21
CA ILE A 182 -3.34 -2.13 8.19
C ILE A 182 -2.14 -1.30 7.75
N ASP A 183 -1.57 -0.53 8.67
CA ASP A 183 -0.32 0.22 8.44
C ASP A 183 0.54 0.16 9.71
N GLY A 184 1.84 0.38 9.56
CA GLY A 184 2.76 0.52 10.68
C GLY A 184 4.10 -0.15 10.47
N GLY A 185 4.84 -0.24 11.56
CA GLY A 185 6.16 -0.84 11.58
C GLY A 185 6.45 -1.56 12.88
N LEU A 186 7.37 -2.51 12.81
CA LEU A 186 7.87 -3.23 13.98
C LEU A 186 9.38 -3.35 13.86
N ARG A 187 10.08 -3.22 14.98
CA ARG A 187 11.52 -3.50 15.04
C ARG A 187 11.78 -4.92 14.53
N ALA A 188 12.79 -5.07 13.68
CA ALA A 188 13.20 -6.37 13.17
C ALA A 188 13.78 -7.23 14.30
N ASP A 189 13.11 -8.34 14.62
CA ASP A 189 13.46 -9.24 15.71
C ASP A 189 14.58 -10.24 15.36
N ASP A 190 14.94 -10.33 14.08
CA ASP A 190 15.95 -11.22 13.52
C ASP A 190 17.20 -10.49 13.00
N ILE A 191 17.28 -9.17 13.18
CA ILE A 191 18.44 -8.34 12.80
C ILE A 191 19.09 -7.78 14.05
N ALA A 192 20.35 -8.14 14.28
CA ALA A 192 21.14 -7.57 15.36
C ALA A 192 21.49 -6.10 15.04
N VAL A 193 21.23 -5.21 15.98
CA VAL A 193 21.52 -3.77 15.85
C VAL A 193 22.61 -3.33 16.84
N VAL A 194 23.21 -2.17 16.60
CA VAL A 194 24.19 -1.56 17.53
C VAL A 194 23.44 -0.76 18.60
N GLU A 195 23.66 -1.09 19.88
CA GLU A 195 23.03 -0.43 21.03
C GLU A 195 23.84 0.78 21.57
N GLU A 196 24.67 1.41 20.73
CA GLU A 196 25.51 2.54 21.12
C GLU A 196 24.90 3.88 20.67
N GLU A 197 25.06 4.92 21.47
CA GLU A 197 24.69 6.28 21.11
C GLU A 197 25.69 6.81 20.06
N ASN A 198 25.22 7.03 18.82
CA ASN A 198 26.01 7.47 17.66
C ASN A 198 27.13 6.49 17.23
N PRO A 199 26.77 5.27 16.76
CA PRO A 199 27.78 4.33 16.34
C PRO A 199 28.56 4.87 15.13
N ASN A 200 29.87 4.60 15.06
CA ASN A 200 30.63 4.81 13.83
C ASN A 200 30.38 3.60 12.91
N ILE A 201 29.73 3.86 11.78
CA ILE A 201 29.05 2.80 11.03
C ILE A 201 29.90 2.23 9.90
N GLY A 202 31.14 2.73 9.79
CA GLY A 202 32.20 2.09 9.02
C GLY A 202 31.94 2.02 7.51
N TRP A 203 31.00 2.80 6.98
CA TRP A 203 30.72 2.85 5.55
C TRP A 203 31.73 3.74 4.82
N SER A 204 32.29 3.23 3.73
CA SER A 204 33.00 4.03 2.74
C SER A 204 32.07 4.46 1.60
N ASN A 205 32.42 5.56 0.94
CA ASN A 205 31.71 6.04 -0.25
C ASN A 205 31.65 4.96 -1.35
N ASP A 206 32.76 4.23 -1.57
CA ASP A 206 32.81 3.19 -2.60
C ASP A 206 31.89 2.00 -2.26
N GLN A 207 31.77 1.59 -0.98
CA GLN A 207 30.81 0.56 -0.56
C GLN A 207 29.36 1.01 -0.79
N PHE A 208 29.03 2.24 -0.43
CA PHE A 208 27.68 2.79 -0.66
C PHE A 208 27.34 2.89 -2.15
N ASN A 209 28.30 3.29 -2.99
CA ASN A 209 28.10 3.42 -4.44
C ASN A 209 28.05 2.09 -5.19
N GLN A 210 28.57 1.01 -4.60
CA GLN A 210 28.40 -0.35 -5.14
C GLN A 210 26.99 -0.90 -4.91
N LEU A 211 26.19 -0.29 -4.04
CA LEU A 211 24.80 -0.67 -3.88
C LEU A 211 23.99 -0.25 -5.10
N HIS A 212 23.23 -1.19 -5.65
CA HIS A 212 22.35 -0.98 -6.79
C HIS A 212 20.90 -0.94 -6.33
N GLU A 213 20.20 0.15 -6.61
CA GLU A 213 18.75 0.21 -6.46
C GLU A 213 18.09 -0.58 -7.58
N GLY A 214 17.10 -1.40 -7.22
CA GLY A 214 16.27 -2.15 -8.15
C GLY A 214 15.04 -1.38 -8.59
N ASP A 215 14.23 -2.02 -9.41
CA ASP A 215 12.98 -1.45 -9.91
C ASP A 215 11.91 -1.40 -8.81
N TYR A 216 11.55 -0.19 -8.38
CA TYR A 216 10.58 0.04 -7.31
C TYR A 216 9.19 -0.55 -7.62
N ASP A 217 8.68 -0.31 -8.84
CA ASP A 217 7.37 -0.79 -9.29
C ASP A 217 7.34 -2.33 -9.41
N HIS A 218 8.52 -2.93 -9.50
CA HIS A 218 8.72 -4.38 -9.49
C HIS A 218 9.37 -4.89 -8.19
N GLN A 219 9.02 -4.28 -7.05
CA GLN A 219 9.37 -4.76 -5.71
C GLN A 219 10.90 -4.88 -5.50
N GLY A 220 11.64 -3.88 -5.97
CA GLY A 220 13.10 -3.78 -5.83
C GLY A 220 13.87 -4.79 -6.69
N LYS A 221 13.22 -5.46 -7.66
CA LYS A 221 13.87 -6.49 -8.46
C LYS A 221 15.10 -5.94 -9.19
N GLY A 222 16.20 -6.68 -9.11
CA GLY A 222 17.49 -6.29 -9.67
C GLY A 222 18.38 -5.47 -8.71
N GLY A 223 17.85 -5.04 -7.57
CA GLY A 223 18.61 -4.33 -6.55
C GLY A 223 19.54 -5.23 -5.73
N THR A 224 20.46 -4.63 -4.98
CA THR A 224 21.33 -5.34 -4.04
C THR A 224 20.48 -6.02 -2.96
N SER A 225 20.71 -7.30 -2.73
CA SER A 225 19.94 -8.04 -1.71
C SER A 225 20.33 -7.62 -0.30
N TRP A 226 19.38 -7.61 0.64
CA TRP A 226 19.65 -7.40 2.07
C TRP A 226 20.72 -8.35 2.59
N LYS A 227 20.69 -9.63 2.17
CA LYS A 227 21.70 -10.63 2.54
C LYS A 227 23.13 -10.21 2.15
N THR A 228 23.30 -9.52 1.03
CA THR A 228 24.60 -8.97 0.62
C THR A 228 25.02 -7.84 1.55
N VAL A 229 24.12 -6.88 1.80
CA VAL A 229 24.39 -5.74 2.69
C VAL A 229 24.71 -6.23 4.11
N GLN A 230 23.90 -7.14 4.66
CA GLN A 230 24.09 -7.72 5.99
C GLN A 230 25.44 -8.45 6.13
N LYS A 231 25.95 -9.06 5.06
CA LYS A 231 27.27 -9.72 5.09
C LYS A 231 28.39 -8.71 5.29
N ASP A 232 28.31 -7.57 4.60
CA ASP A 232 29.38 -6.57 4.57
C ASP A 232 29.21 -5.55 5.71
N HIS A 233 27.97 -5.31 6.14
CA HIS A 233 27.56 -4.36 7.19
C HIS A 233 26.52 -4.98 8.14
N PRO A 234 26.92 -5.95 8.99
CA PRO A 234 25.99 -6.79 9.77
C PRO A 234 25.21 -6.10 10.88
N HIS A 235 25.69 -4.95 11.39
CA HIS A 235 25.11 -4.28 12.56
C HIS A 235 24.64 -2.88 12.18
N PRO A 236 23.42 -2.72 11.67
CA PRO A 236 22.81 -1.41 11.55
C PRO A 236 22.50 -0.79 12.92
N TYR A 237 22.25 0.52 12.95
CA TYR A 237 21.77 1.21 14.14
C TYR A 237 20.30 0.84 14.43
N SER A 238 19.47 0.80 13.39
CA SER A 238 18.09 0.35 13.50
C SER A 238 17.66 -0.43 12.26
N ALA A 239 16.65 -1.29 12.45
CA ALA A 239 16.06 -2.08 11.40
C ALA A 239 14.59 -2.33 11.73
N HIS A 240 13.71 -2.01 10.79
CA HIS A 240 12.27 -2.06 10.98
C HIS A 240 11.58 -2.71 9.80
N TYR A 241 10.68 -3.64 10.10
CA TYR A 241 9.74 -4.20 9.14
C TYR A 241 8.54 -3.30 9.06
N LEU A 242 8.34 -2.67 7.90
CA LEU A 242 7.18 -1.85 7.62
C LEU A 242 6.16 -2.67 6.84
N PHE A 243 4.89 -2.42 7.13
CA PHE A 243 3.79 -3.11 6.48
C PHE A 243 2.66 -2.15 6.15
N GLU A 244 2.12 -2.29 4.96
CA GLU A 244 0.98 -1.50 4.53
C GLU A 244 0.04 -2.35 3.69
N TYR A 245 -1.25 -2.21 3.98
CA TYR A 245 -2.32 -2.70 3.13
C TYR A 245 -3.53 -1.78 3.29
N ASP A 246 -4.13 -1.34 2.18
CA ASP A 246 -5.37 -0.58 2.17
C ASP A 246 -6.30 -1.06 1.04
N ASP A 247 -7.51 -1.52 1.40
CA ASP A 247 -8.50 -1.99 0.44
C ASP A 247 -9.23 -0.88 -0.35
N THR A 248 -8.98 0.38 0.02
CA THR A 248 -9.55 1.57 -0.61
C THR A 248 -8.76 2.02 -1.82
N TYR A 249 -7.52 1.54 -1.99
CA TYR A 249 -6.74 1.84 -3.19
C TYR A 249 -7.49 1.39 -4.45
N GLU A 250 -7.68 2.32 -5.40
CA GLU A 250 -8.45 2.14 -6.63
C GLU A 250 -7.67 1.37 -7.74
N ASP A 251 -6.40 1.06 -7.51
CA ASP A 251 -5.44 0.58 -8.52
C ASP A 251 -5.01 -0.90 -8.27
N THR A 252 -4.19 -1.43 -9.18
CA THR A 252 -3.41 -2.69 -9.15
C THR A 252 -2.73 -3.03 -7.81
N ARG A 253 -2.63 -2.09 -6.87
CA ARG A 253 -2.09 -2.25 -5.51
C ARG A 253 -3.06 -2.87 -4.50
N LYS A 254 -4.37 -2.93 -4.80
CA LYS A 254 -5.43 -3.44 -3.90
C LYS A 254 -5.23 -4.87 -3.38
N ASP A 255 -4.43 -5.67 -4.08
CA ASP A 255 -4.14 -7.06 -3.73
C ASP A 255 -2.74 -7.25 -3.11
N TYR A 256 -1.92 -6.20 -3.03
CA TYR A 256 -0.54 -6.29 -2.55
C TYR A 256 -0.44 -5.76 -1.13
N PHE A 257 -0.26 -6.69 -0.20
CA PHE A 257 0.27 -6.37 1.11
C PHE A 257 1.75 -6.00 0.93
N TYR A 258 2.07 -4.73 1.18
CA TYR A 258 3.42 -4.22 1.04
C TYR A 258 4.21 -4.58 2.29
N TYR A 259 5.36 -5.22 2.10
CA TYR A 259 6.34 -5.45 3.15
C TYR A 259 7.66 -4.85 2.70
N SER A 260 8.18 -3.94 3.51
CA SER A 260 9.53 -3.41 3.32
C SER A 260 10.35 -3.60 4.58
N LEU A 261 11.66 -3.54 4.39
CA LEU A 261 12.64 -3.47 5.46
C LEU A 261 13.34 -2.13 5.31
N GLU A 262 13.25 -1.28 6.32
CA GLU A 262 14.08 -0.09 6.43
C GLU A 262 15.25 -0.39 7.37
N VAL A 263 16.47 -0.06 6.94
CA VAL A 263 17.69 -0.25 7.72
C VAL A 263 18.43 1.07 7.78
N ARG A 264 18.77 1.50 8.99
CA ARG A 264 19.53 2.73 9.21
C ARG A 264 20.90 2.41 9.74
N TYR A 265 21.87 2.99 9.08
CA TYR A 265 23.23 3.12 9.51
C TYR A 265 23.42 4.61 9.83
N GLY A 266 22.87 5.02 10.97
CA GLY A 266 22.99 6.36 11.58
C GLY A 266 21.83 6.57 12.54
N GLY A 267 21.97 7.51 13.48
CA GLY A 267 20.83 7.92 14.30
C GLY A 267 19.70 8.50 13.45
N ASP A 268 18.46 8.42 13.93
CA ASP A 268 17.27 8.79 13.14
C ASP A 268 17.26 10.25 12.64
N ILE A 269 17.92 11.14 13.36
CA ILE A 269 18.05 12.57 13.04
C ILE A 269 19.42 12.94 12.46
N ASP A 270 20.30 11.96 12.22
CA ASP A 270 21.62 12.22 11.65
C ASP A 270 21.50 12.43 10.13
N PRO A 271 21.80 13.63 9.61
CA PRO A 271 21.80 13.88 8.17
C PRO A 271 22.89 13.10 7.42
N ASN A 272 23.84 12.49 8.14
CA ASN A 272 24.84 11.59 7.60
C ASN A 272 24.45 10.11 7.76
N SER A 273 23.23 9.82 8.19
CA SER A 273 22.73 8.45 8.21
C SER A 273 22.64 7.88 6.80
N ILE A 274 23.04 6.62 6.66
CA ILE A 274 22.70 5.83 5.48
C ILE A 274 21.38 5.13 5.77
N VAL A 275 20.37 5.41 4.97
CA VAL A 275 19.05 4.79 5.06
C VAL A 275 18.87 3.92 3.83
N LEU A 276 18.67 2.63 4.03
CA LEU A 276 18.45 1.67 2.97
C LEU A 276 17.04 1.11 3.11
N LYS A 277 16.24 1.21 2.05
CA LYS A 277 14.91 0.61 2.01
C LYS A 277 14.90 -0.55 1.02
N PHE A 278 14.36 -1.67 1.48
CA PHE A 278 14.29 -2.89 0.72
C PHE A 278 12.84 -3.33 0.56
N LEU A 279 12.50 -3.81 -0.62
CA LEU A 279 11.17 -4.38 -0.91
C LEU A 279 11.25 -5.89 -0.98
N SER A 280 10.15 -6.53 -0.57
CA SER A 280 10.05 -7.96 -0.59
C SER A 280 9.12 -8.46 -1.70
N PRO A 281 9.65 -8.97 -2.82
CA PRO A 281 8.81 -9.49 -3.90
C PRO A 281 8.05 -10.76 -3.51
N ASP A 282 8.54 -11.49 -2.51
CA ASP A 282 7.87 -12.67 -1.96
C ASP A 282 7.07 -12.37 -0.67
N GLY A 283 7.05 -11.08 -0.28
CA GLY A 283 6.43 -10.53 0.93
C GLY A 283 6.96 -11.12 2.24
N ARG A 284 8.11 -11.81 2.23
CA ARG A 284 8.42 -12.75 3.31
C ARG A 284 9.89 -12.91 3.69
N LYS A 285 10.83 -12.94 2.74
CA LYS A 285 12.21 -13.41 3.05
C LYS A 285 13.29 -12.76 2.23
N ASN A 286 13.00 -12.51 0.95
CA ASN A 286 13.97 -11.89 0.07
C ASN A 286 13.66 -10.41 0.02
N TYR A 287 14.67 -9.61 0.32
CA TYR A 287 14.60 -8.15 0.36
C TYR A 287 15.64 -7.61 -0.62
N TYR A 288 15.21 -6.74 -1.51
CA TYR A 288 16.07 -6.11 -2.51
C TYR A 288 15.98 -4.61 -2.40
N LEU A 289 17.14 -3.96 -2.46
CA LEU A 289 17.27 -2.53 -2.30
C LEU A 289 16.44 -1.82 -3.36
N SER A 290 15.51 -0.96 -2.95
CA SER A 290 14.72 -0.12 -3.85
C SER A 290 15.12 1.34 -3.77
N GLU A 291 15.55 1.78 -2.58
CA GLU A 291 15.97 3.15 -2.33
C GLU A 291 17.17 3.15 -1.39
N LYS A 292 18.13 4.02 -1.64
CA LYS A 292 19.22 4.36 -0.72
C LYS A 292 19.37 5.86 -0.59
N THR A 293 19.50 6.30 0.65
CA THR A 293 19.86 7.67 1.02
C THR A 293 21.14 7.60 1.83
N GLY A 294 22.02 8.57 1.66
CA GLY A 294 23.28 8.65 2.41
C GLY A 294 23.79 10.08 2.50
N PRO A 295 24.94 10.29 3.15
CA PRO A 295 25.58 11.59 3.26
C PRO A 295 25.78 12.25 1.89
N THR A 296 25.62 13.56 1.81
CA THR A 296 25.93 14.33 0.60
C THR A 296 27.38 14.13 0.12
N SER A 297 28.31 13.89 1.06
CA SER A 297 29.70 13.57 0.77
C SER A 297 29.89 12.26 -0.02
N PHE A 298 28.87 11.40 -0.10
CA PHE A 298 28.90 10.16 -0.88
C PHE A 298 28.36 10.36 -2.30
N THR A 299 27.53 11.38 -2.53
CA THR A 299 26.86 11.62 -3.82
C THR A 299 27.62 12.55 -4.76
N ASP A 300 28.63 13.27 -4.29
CA ASP A 300 29.42 14.22 -5.09
C ASP A 300 30.62 13.54 -5.78
N LYS A 301 30.39 12.86 -6.91
CA LYS A 301 31.45 12.49 -7.89
C LYS A 301 30.98 12.54 -9.34
#